data_AF-A0A7K8IAD9-F1
#
_entry.id   AF-A0A7K8IAD9-F1
#
_cell.length_a   1.000
_cell.length_b   1.000
_cell.length_c   1.000
_cell.angle_alpha   90.00
_cell.angle_beta   90.00
_cell.angle_gamma   90.00
#
_symmetry.space_group_name_H-M   'P 1'
#
loop_
_entity.id
_entity.type
_entity.pdbx_description
1 polymer ?
#
loop_
_entity_poly.entity_id
_entity_poly.type
_entity_poly.pdbx_seq_one_letter_code
_entity_poly.pdbx_strand_id
1 'polypeptide(L)'
;RDGAEPPGQDAAPAAVAERAERVGAVFLLLLQKLEAAKSRESLGMAAVGPVLRRVLGHAFVFAVAHKDERPWTTASSRAVAQELLERLGQAAGCGSVAEFLQGKEGDEEGRFGAVMGLLKQELTKDTWKRNPASKHVFCWTLLRVSRPWLCPHLERVLPPALLLSDDFQEENKVLGVRCLHHIVLNVPGADLCQFNRAQVVFHALYNHLYSREAPLIQAVLLCLLDLLPVLERGQRHQGHGRATSPWDQVLQLVLTHMEAEHRLALRRVYAGILPAFVTR
;
A
#
# COMPACT_ATOMS: atom_id res chain seq x y z
N ARG A 1 -34.53 6.17 29.33
CA ARG A 1 -34.77 4.78 28.92
C ARG A 1 -33.59 4.39 28.06
N ASP A 2 -32.76 3.57 28.66
CA ASP A 2 -31.40 3.23 28.25
C ASP A 2 -31.39 2.51 26.90
N GLY A 3 -30.65 3.08 25.95
CA GLY A 3 -30.24 2.39 24.73
C GLY A 3 -28.99 1.59 25.04
N ALA A 4 -29.17 0.41 25.65
CA ALA A 4 -28.09 -0.54 25.83
C ALA A 4 -27.55 -0.96 24.45
N GLU A 5 -26.26 -0.71 24.23
CA GLU A 5 -25.52 -1.25 23.08
C GLU A 5 -25.62 -2.79 23.07
N PRO A 6 -25.74 -3.43 21.89
CA PRO A 6 -25.89 -4.87 21.82
C PRO A 6 -24.61 -5.56 22.32
N PRO A 7 -24.71 -6.52 23.27
CA PRO A 7 -23.56 -7.24 23.80
C PRO A 7 -23.10 -8.26 22.76
N GLY A 8 -22.09 -7.90 21.97
CA GLY A 8 -21.56 -8.83 20.96
C GLY A 8 -20.43 -8.32 20.06
N GLN A 9 -20.16 -7.01 20.02
CA GLN A 9 -19.11 -6.47 19.15
C GLN A 9 -17.69 -6.60 19.75
N ASP A 10 -17.54 -6.66 21.07
CA ASP A 10 -16.22 -6.75 21.73
C ASP A 10 -15.66 -8.18 21.84
N ALA A 11 -16.50 -9.21 21.67
CA ALA A 11 -16.07 -10.61 21.77
C ALA A 11 -15.37 -11.13 20.50
N ALA A 12 -15.79 -10.66 19.32
CA ALA A 12 -15.25 -11.10 18.04
C ALA A 12 -13.76 -10.70 17.83
N PRO A 13 -13.32 -9.47 18.17
CA PRO A 13 -11.91 -9.08 18.04
C PRO A 13 -11.00 -9.82 19.03
N ALA A 14 -11.48 -10.06 20.25
CA ALA A 14 -10.72 -10.78 21.29
C ALA A 14 -10.45 -12.24 20.88
N ALA A 15 -11.46 -12.95 20.36
CA ALA A 15 -11.32 -14.32 19.88
C ALA A 15 -10.38 -14.43 18.66
N VAL A 16 -10.40 -13.41 17.77
CA VAL A 16 -9.46 -13.32 16.64
C VAL A 16 -8.02 -13.14 17.15
N ALA A 17 -7.81 -12.32 18.18
CA ALA A 17 -6.49 -12.07 18.73
C ALA A 17 -5.90 -13.28 19.48
N GLU A 18 -6.70 -14.02 20.25
CA GLU A 18 -6.25 -15.26 20.90
C GLU A 18 -5.87 -16.33 19.87
N ARG A 19 -6.66 -16.46 18.80
CA ARG A 19 -6.34 -17.35 17.69
C ARG A 19 -5.09 -16.90 16.96
N ALA A 20 -4.88 -15.60 16.79
CA ALA A 20 -3.69 -15.03 16.17
C ALA A 20 -2.43 -15.37 16.95
N GLU A 21 -2.46 -15.31 18.29
CA GLU A 21 -1.31 -15.72 19.12
C GLU A 21 -0.90 -17.17 18.85
N ARG A 22 -1.87 -18.10 18.82
CA ARG A 22 -1.61 -19.51 18.50
C ARG A 22 -1.07 -19.70 17.09
N VAL A 23 -1.63 -18.98 16.10
CA VAL A 23 -1.17 -19.03 14.71
C VAL A 23 0.26 -18.49 14.57
N GLY A 24 0.57 -17.39 15.25
CA GLY A 24 1.92 -16.83 15.28
C GLY A 24 2.93 -17.78 15.92
N ALA A 25 2.57 -18.43 17.04
CA ALA A 25 3.42 -19.45 17.66
C ALA A 25 3.67 -20.65 16.72
N VAL A 26 2.67 -21.07 15.94
CA VAL A 26 2.83 -22.10 14.92
C VAL A 26 3.79 -21.64 13.82
N PHE A 27 3.69 -20.40 13.34
CA PHE A 27 4.64 -19.88 12.36
C PHE A 27 6.08 -19.84 12.89
N LEU A 28 6.29 -19.41 14.13
CA LEU A 28 7.61 -19.43 14.78
C LEU A 28 8.18 -20.85 14.86
N LEU A 29 7.38 -21.81 15.32
CA LEU A 29 7.77 -23.22 15.39
C LEU A 29 8.10 -23.80 14.00
N LEU A 30 7.30 -23.46 12.98
CA LEU A 30 7.52 -23.90 11.61
C LEU A 30 8.83 -23.34 11.06
N LEU A 31 9.10 -22.04 11.25
CA LEU A 31 10.37 -21.42 10.84
C LEU A 31 11.55 -22.10 11.53
N GLN A 32 11.49 -22.31 12.83
CA GLN A 32 12.56 -22.98 13.59
C GLN A 32 12.84 -24.40 13.06
N LYS A 33 11.78 -25.18 12.79
CA LYS A 33 11.92 -26.53 12.24
C LYS A 33 12.50 -26.53 10.82
N LEU A 34 12.09 -25.57 9.98
CA LEU A 34 12.59 -25.44 8.61
C LEU A 34 14.06 -24.99 8.59
N GLU A 35 14.47 -24.09 9.48
CA GLU A 35 15.86 -23.68 9.66
C GLU A 35 16.74 -24.85 10.12
N ALA A 36 16.29 -25.59 11.14
CA ALA A 36 17.01 -26.78 11.62
C ALA A 36 17.11 -27.88 10.54
N ALA A 37 16.09 -28.02 9.69
CA ALA A 37 16.11 -28.95 8.56
C ALA A 37 17.04 -28.47 7.43
N LYS A 38 17.16 -27.15 7.21
CA LYS A 38 18.09 -26.56 6.24
C LYS A 38 19.56 -26.83 6.60
N SER A 39 19.89 -26.87 7.89
CA SER A 39 21.24 -27.20 8.39
C SER A 39 21.62 -28.68 8.31
N ARG A 40 20.68 -29.59 7.99
CA ARG A 40 20.96 -31.03 7.85
C ARG A 40 21.26 -31.37 6.39
N GLU A 41 22.50 -31.74 6.11
CA GLU A 41 23.06 -31.90 4.74
C GLU A 41 22.38 -32.96 3.86
N SER A 42 21.59 -33.88 4.42
CA SER A 42 21.27 -35.13 3.71
C SER A 42 20.18 -35.07 2.64
N LEU A 43 19.47 -33.94 2.46
CA LEU A 43 18.46 -33.70 1.37
C LEU A 43 17.86 -32.26 1.43
N GLY A 44 18.33 -31.41 2.36
CA GLY A 44 17.58 -30.27 2.90
C GLY A 44 17.36 -29.09 1.96
N MET A 45 18.38 -28.61 1.26
CA MET A 45 18.25 -27.34 0.50
C MET A 45 17.26 -27.40 -0.68
N ALA A 46 17.22 -28.52 -1.41
CA ALA A 46 16.39 -28.67 -2.60
C ALA A 46 14.89 -28.82 -2.28
N ALA A 47 14.54 -29.50 -1.19
CA ALA A 47 13.15 -29.73 -0.79
C ALA A 47 12.63 -28.68 0.21
N VAL A 48 13.46 -28.22 1.15
CA VAL A 48 13.07 -27.26 2.20
C VAL A 48 13.00 -25.84 1.64
N GLY A 49 13.85 -25.50 0.68
CA GLY A 49 13.89 -24.17 0.05
C GLY A 49 12.52 -23.72 -0.48
N PRO A 50 11.86 -24.47 -1.39
CA PRO A 50 10.55 -24.11 -1.92
C PRO A 50 9.44 -23.99 -0.85
N VAL A 51 9.45 -24.89 0.15
CA VAL A 51 8.47 -24.86 1.25
C VAL A 51 8.67 -23.62 2.10
N LEU A 52 9.92 -23.32 2.46
CA LEU A 52 10.28 -22.11 3.21
C LEU A 52 9.78 -20.87 2.46
N ARG A 53 10.04 -20.74 1.16
CA ARG A 53 9.57 -19.59 0.35
C ARG A 53 8.05 -19.39 0.43
N ARG A 54 7.26 -20.47 0.41
CA ARG A 54 5.79 -20.40 0.51
C ARG A 54 5.33 -19.98 1.91
N VAL A 55 5.97 -20.50 2.95
CA VAL A 55 5.67 -20.17 4.35
C VAL A 55 6.03 -18.72 4.66
N LEU A 56 7.18 -18.24 4.19
CA LEU A 56 7.67 -16.87 4.42
C LEU A 56 6.64 -15.82 3.99
N GLY A 57 5.96 -15.99 2.85
CA GLY A 57 4.94 -15.05 2.38
C GLY A 57 3.72 -14.98 3.31
N HIS A 58 3.21 -16.12 3.76
CA HIS A 58 2.05 -16.18 4.66
C HIS A 58 2.40 -15.68 6.08
N ALA A 59 3.56 -16.07 6.58
CA ALA A 59 4.07 -15.61 7.87
C ALA A 59 4.29 -14.09 7.85
N PHE A 60 4.81 -13.54 6.74
CA PHE A 60 4.96 -12.09 6.57
C PHE A 60 3.63 -11.36 6.58
N VAL A 61 2.63 -11.83 5.81
CA VAL A 61 1.28 -11.23 5.78
C VAL A 61 0.66 -11.23 7.18
N PHE A 62 0.77 -12.35 7.91
CA PHE A 62 0.29 -12.44 9.29
C PHE A 62 1.02 -11.44 10.21
N ALA A 63 2.35 -11.39 10.14
CA ALA A 63 3.13 -10.53 11.01
C ALA A 63 2.82 -9.04 10.77
N VAL A 64 2.71 -8.61 9.51
CA VAL A 64 2.32 -7.24 9.18
C VAL A 64 0.88 -6.93 9.62
N ALA A 65 -0.04 -7.88 9.51
CA ALA A 65 -1.43 -7.71 9.94
C ALA A 65 -1.58 -7.47 11.44
N HIS A 66 -0.65 -8.01 12.24
CA HIS A 66 -0.72 -8.02 13.70
C HIS A 66 0.32 -7.14 14.39
N LYS A 67 1.23 -6.45 13.69
CA LYS A 67 2.30 -5.68 14.34
C LYS A 67 1.85 -4.36 15.01
N ASP A 68 0.87 -3.67 14.40
CA ASP A 68 0.44 -2.34 14.83
C ASP A 68 -0.82 -2.45 15.70
N GLU A 69 -1.06 -1.47 16.56
CA GLU A 69 -2.31 -1.40 17.33
C GLU A 69 -3.50 -1.17 16.40
N ARG A 70 -4.37 -2.19 16.34
CA ARG A 70 -5.58 -2.24 15.52
C ARG A 70 -6.71 -2.93 16.30
N PRO A 71 -7.98 -2.73 15.89
CA PRO A 71 -9.12 -3.35 16.55
C PRO A 71 -9.04 -4.88 16.71
N TRP A 72 -8.34 -5.57 15.81
CA TRP A 72 -8.17 -7.03 15.80
C TRP A 72 -6.85 -7.53 16.45
N THR A 73 -6.13 -6.66 17.18
CA THR A 73 -4.81 -7.00 17.75
C THR A 73 -4.77 -6.85 19.26
N THR A 74 -4.03 -7.73 19.91
CA THR A 74 -3.66 -7.64 21.34
C THR A 74 -2.16 -7.42 21.50
N ALA A 75 -1.73 -7.01 22.70
CA ALA A 75 -0.32 -6.88 23.05
C ALA A 75 0.45 -8.20 22.81
N SER A 76 -0.14 -9.36 23.12
CA SER A 76 0.47 -10.67 22.85
C SER A 76 0.60 -10.94 21.35
N SER A 77 -0.45 -10.73 20.56
CA SER A 77 -0.38 -10.92 19.10
C SER A 77 0.66 -10.00 18.44
N ARG A 78 0.82 -8.77 18.95
CA ARG A 78 1.82 -7.80 18.49
C ARG A 78 3.25 -8.27 18.81
N ALA A 79 3.47 -8.76 20.03
CA ALA A 79 4.77 -9.30 20.44
C ALA A 79 5.20 -10.48 19.56
N VAL A 80 4.28 -11.43 19.32
CA VAL A 80 4.53 -12.58 18.45
C VAL A 80 4.76 -12.15 16.99
N ALA A 81 3.99 -11.17 16.49
CA ALA A 81 4.18 -10.63 15.15
C ALA A 81 5.53 -9.93 14.97
N GLN A 82 5.98 -9.18 15.98
CA GLN A 82 7.28 -8.52 15.98
C GLN A 82 8.43 -9.55 15.97
N GLU A 83 8.37 -10.55 16.85
CA GLU A 83 9.34 -11.65 16.86
C GLU A 83 9.34 -12.39 15.51
N LEU A 84 8.16 -12.64 14.94
CA LEU A 84 8.04 -13.31 13.66
C LEU A 84 8.68 -12.50 12.52
N LEU A 85 8.52 -11.18 12.46
CA LEU A 85 9.19 -10.33 11.47
C LEU A 85 10.72 -10.42 11.57
N GLU A 86 11.26 -10.42 12.79
CA GLU A 86 12.70 -10.53 13.04
C GLU A 86 13.25 -11.89 12.60
N ARG A 87 12.54 -12.98 12.95
CA ARG A 87 12.88 -14.34 12.52
C ARG A 87 12.78 -14.49 11.00
N LEU A 88 11.78 -13.90 10.35
CA LEU A 88 11.66 -13.91 8.89
C LEU A 88 12.85 -13.24 8.20
N GLY A 89 13.33 -12.11 8.74
CA GLY A 89 14.54 -11.45 8.26
C GLY A 89 15.76 -12.37 8.37
N GLN A 90 15.98 -12.99 9.54
CA GLN A 90 17.07 -13.93 9.79
C GLN A 90 17.01 -15.16 8.86
N ALA A 91 15.83 -15.79 8.72
CA ALA A 91 15.60 -16.96 7.88
C ALA A 91 15.89 -16.69 6.39
N ALA A 92 15.55 -15.49 5.94
CA ALA A 92 15.82 -15.00 4.59
C ALA A 92 17.24 -14.45 4.41
N GLY A 93 18.00 -14.30 5.50
CA GLY A 93 19.31 -13.65 5.50
C GLY A 93 19.27 -12.16 5.18
N CYS A 94 18.14 -11.49 5.39
CA CYS A 94 17.93 -10.07 5.12
C CYS A 94 18.12 -9.25 6.40
N GLY A 95 18.83 -8.13 6.32
CA GLY A 95 19.03 -7.20 7.44
C GLY A 95 17.85 -6.26 7.66
N SER A 96 16.96 -6.13 6.67
CA SER A 96 15.80 -5.26 6.74
C SER A 96 14.58 -5.84 6.01
N VAL A 97 13.38 -5.32 6.34
CA VAL A 97 12.15 -5.67 5.61
C VAL A 97 12.21 -5.20 4.15
N ALA A 98 12.89 -4.08 3.88
CA ALA A 98 13.09 -3.60 2.52
C ALA A 98 13.87 -4.63 1.69
N GLU A 99 15.00 -5.12 2.22
CA GLU A 99 15.78 -6.20 1.59
C GLU A 99 14.98 -7.49 1.41
N PHE A 100 14.14 -7.86 2.40
CA PHE A 100 13.27 -9.03 2.26
C PHE A 100 12.28 -8.91 1.10
N LEU A 101 11.70 -7.71 0.90
CA LEU A 101 10.71 -7.46 -0.14
C LEU A 101 11.35 -7.24 -1.52
N GLN A 102 12.45 -6.49 -1.57
CA GLN A 102 13.12 -6.06 -2.80
C GLN A 102 14.09 -7.12 -3.33
N GLY A 103 14.65 -7.94 -2.44
CA GLY A 103 15.79 -8.81 -2.74
C GLY A 103 17.12 -8.12 -2.42
N LYS A 104 18.21 -8.87 -2.43
CA LYS A 104 19.56 -8.31 -2.30
C LYS A 104 20.06 -7.82 -3.64
N GLU A 105 20.98 -6.85 -3.65
CA GLU A 105 21.67 -6.46 -4.87
C GLU A 105 22.48 -7.65 -5.41
N GLY A 106 21.97 -8.30 -6.46
CA GLY A 106 22.53 -9.50 -7.07
C GLY A 106 21.49 -10.61 -7.25
N ASP A 107 20.76 -10.56 -8.35
CA ASP A 107 19.92 -11.62 -8.99
C ASP A 107 18.91 -12.41 -8.12
N GLU A 108 18.77 -12.13 -6.83
CA GLU A 108 17.74 -12.74 -5.98
C GLU A 108 16.42 -11.96 -6.07
N GLU A 109 15.40 -12.59 -6.68
CA GLU A 109 14.04 -12.03 -6.72
C GLU A 109 13.48 -11.86 -5.30
N GLY A 110 13.14 -10.61 -4.96
CA GLY A 110 12.53 -10.25 -3.69
C GLY A 110 11.16 -10.91 -3.44
N ARG A 111 10.71 -10.89 -2.19
CA ARG A 111 9.44 -11.53 -1.80
C ARG A 111 8.20 -10.72 -2.12
N PHE A 112 8.36 -9.47 -2.56
CA PHE A 112 7.22 -8.58 -2.82
C PHE A 112 6.21 -9.18 -3.80
N GLY A 113 6.68 -9.73 -4.93
CA GLY A 113 5.80 -10.35 -5.93
C GLY A 113 4.97 -11.51 -5.38
N ALA A 114 5.56 -12.31 -4.48
CA ALA A 114 4.89 -13.42 -3.81
C ALA A 114 3.83 -12.93 -2.80
N VAL A 115 4.18 -11.93 -1.98
CA VAL A 115 3.24 -11.32 -1.01
C VAL A 115 2.06 -10.67 -1.73
N MET A 116 2.31 -9.90 -2.80
CA MET A 116 1.25 -9.32 -3.63
C MET A 116 0.40 -10.40 -4.30
N GLY A 117 1.00 -11.54 -4.66
CA GLY A 117 0.26 -12.70 -5.20
C GLY A 117 -0.74 -13.30 -4.20
N LEU A 118 -0.37 -13.38 -2.92
CA LEU A 118 -1.27 -13.83 -1.84
C LEU A 118 -2.41 -12.82 -1.63
N LEU A 119 -2.08 -11.53 -1.58
CA LEU A 119 -3.07 -10.47 -1.36
C LEU A 119 -4.03 -10.26 -2.54
N LYS A 120 -3.65 -10.67 -3.76
CA LYS A 120 -4.47 -10.48 -4.97
C LYS A 120 -5.90 -11.03 -4.83
N GLN A 121 -6.06 -12.18 -4.17
CA GLN A 121 -7.38 -12.79 -3.99
C GLN A 121 -8.23 -12.07 -2.93
N GLU A 122 -7.58 -11.43 -1.97
CA GLU A 122 -8.22 -10.69 -0.89
C GLU A 122 -8.53 -9.24 -1.27
N LEU A 123 -7.84 -8.68 -2.26
CA LEU A 123 -7.98 -7.29 -2.71
C LEU A 123 -8.77 -7.18 -4.02
N THR A 124 -9.88 -7.91 -4.13
CA THR A 124 -10.84 -7.70 -5.23
C THR A 124 -11.96 -6.79 -4.75
N LYS A 125 -12.72 -6.22 -5.70
CA LYS A 125 -13.87 -5.35 -5.43
C LYS A 125 -14.85 -5.94 -4.40
N ASP A 126 -15.02 -7.26 -4.41
CA ASP A 126 -16.01 -7.97 -3.58
C ASP A 126 -15.44 -8.52 -2.26
N THR A 127 -14.12 -8.65 -2.14
CA THR A 127 -13.48 -9.31 -0.99
C THR A 127 -12.73 -8.37 -0.06
N TRP A 128 -12.25 -7.22 -0.54
CA TRP A 128 -11.32 -6.38 0.23
C TRP A 128 -11.90 -5.79 1.53
N LYS A 129 -13.22 -5.61 1.59
CA LYS A 129 -13.91 -5.13 2.81
C LYS A 129 -14.14 -6.24 3.85
N ARG A 130 -14.02 -7.51 3.47
CA ARG A 130 -14.25 -8.66 4.37
C ARG A 130 -13.12 -8.84 5.37
N ASN A 131 -11.89 -8.48 4.98
CA ASN A 131 -10.72 -8.53 5.85
C ASN A 131 -10.07 -7.13 5.92
N PRO A 132 -10.31 -6.36 6.99
CA PRO A 132 -9.72 -5.03 7.13
C PRO A 132 -8.19 -5.08 7.25
N ALA A 133 -7.59 -6.22 7.63
CA ALA A 133 -6.14 -6.34 7.69
C ALA A 133 -5.50 -6.32 6.29
N SER A 134 -6.15 -6.89 5.27
CA SER A 134 -5.58 -7.03 3.92
C SER A 134 -5.20 -5.68 3.29
N LYS A 135 -6.06 -4.65 3.44
CA LYS A 135 -5.73 -3.29 2.97
C LYS A 135 -4.53 -2.70 3.71
N HIS A 136 -4.40 -2.95 5.01
CA HIS A 136 -3.26 -2.46 5.79
C HIS A 136 -1.97 -3.16 5.39
N VAL A 137 -2.00 -4.48 5.25
CA VAL A 137 -0.83 -5.26 4.80
C VAL A 137 -0.42 -4.79 3.41
N PHE A 138 -1.37 -4.61 2.49
CA PHE A 138 -1.10 -4.11 1.15
C PHE A 138 -0.41 -2.75 1.17
N CYS A 139 -1.04 -1.74 1.77
CA CYS A 139 -0.53 -0.38 1.77
C CYS A 139 0.81 -0.31 2.49
N TRP A 140 0.95 -0.97 3.63
CA TRP A 140 2.20 -0.98 4.37
C TRP A 140 3.33 -1.63 3.57
N THR A 141 3.07 -2.76 2.90
CA THR A 141 4.07 -3.49 2.12
C THR A 141 4.48 -2.70 0.87
N LEU A 142 3.52 -2.10 0.16
CA LEU A 142 3.76 -1.27 -1.02
C LEU A 142 4.70 -0.11 -0.71
N LEU A 143 4.46 0.61 0.39
CA LEU A 143 5.25 1.76 0.81
C LEU A 143 6.70 1.43 1.22
N ARG A 144 7.08 0.15 1.25
CA ARG A 144 8.45 -0.32 1.57
C ARG A 144 9.26 -0.72 0.35
N VAL A 145 8.64 -0.75 -0.83
CA VAL A 145 9.31 -1.11 -2.08
C VAL A 145 9.53 0.15 -2.91
N SER A 146 10.80 0.50 -3.11
CA SER A 146 11.20 1.66 -3.91
C SER A 146 11.66 1.24 -5.31
N ARG A 147 12.06 2.22 -6.11
CA ARG A 147 12.74 1.98 -7.39
C ARG A 147 14.07 1.21 -7.20
N PRO A 148 14.46 0.31 -8.14
CA PRO A 148 13.75 -0.09 -9.36
C PRO A 148 12.72 -1.22 -9.18
N TRP A 149 12.63 -1.82 -7.98
CA TRP A 149 11.89 -3.07 -7.73
C TRP A 149 10.37 -2.97 -7.82
N LEU A 150 9.79 -1.76 -7.77
CA LEU A 150 8.34 -1.58 -7.87
C LEU A 150 7.78 -1.75 -9.29
N CYS A 151 8.53 -1.33 -10.31
CA CYS A 151 8.07 -1.27 -11.71
C CYS A 151 7.52 -2.62 -12.24
N PRO A 152 8.20 -3.77 -12.05
CA PRO A 152 7.71 -5.08 -12.52
C PRO A 152 6.37 -5.51 -11.91
N HIS A 153 5.95 -4.88 -10.80
CA HIS A 153 4.73 -5.23 -10.08
C HIS A 153 3.61 -4.21 -10.27
N LEU A 154 3.78 -3.20 -11.13
CA LEU A 154 2.82 -2.13 -11.36
C LEU A 154 1.40 -2.65 -11.64
N GLU A 155 1.27 -3.68 -12.47
CA GLU A 155 -0.02 -4.31 -12.80
C GLU A 155 -0.75 -4.93 -11.60
N ARG A 156 0.00 -5.34 -10.58
CA ARG A 156 -0.55 -5.96 -9.37
C ARG A 156 -0.90 -4.94 -8.31
N VAL A 157 -0.21 -3.79 -8.26
CA VAL A 157 -0.35 -2.79 -7.19
C VAL A 157 -1.25 -1.62 -7.57
N LEU A 158 -1.32 -1.27 -8.86
CA LEU A 158 -2.12 -0.15 -9.31
C LEU A 158 -3.64 -0.38 -9.12
N PRO A 159 -4.22 -1.53 -9.50
CA PRO A 159 -5.66 -1.72 -9.34
C PRO A 159 -6.13 -1.69 -7.86
N PRO A 160 -5.45 -2.35 -6.89
CA PRO A 160 -5.84 -2.21 -5.48
C PRO A 160 -5.66 -0.80 -4.93
N ALA A 161 -4.65 -0.03 -5.37
CA ALA A 161 -4.47 1.35 -4.94
C ALA A 161 -5.62 2.26 -5.42
N LEU A 162 -6.06 2.08 -6.67
CA LEU A 162 -7.25 2.76 -7.23
C LEU A 162 -8.54 2.33 -6.53
N LEU A 163 -8.69 1.02 -6.26
CA LEU A 163 -9.85 0.50 -5.54
C LEU A 163 -10.00 1.11 -4.15
N LEU A 164 -8.87 1.33 -3.45
CA LEU A 164 -8.86 1.97 -2.14
C LEU A 164 -9.13 3.48 -2.23
N SER A 165 -8.62 4.16 -3.26
CA SER A 165 -8.88 5.59 -3.45
C SER A 165 -10.36 5.86 -3.75
N ASP A 166 -11.03 4.96 -4.46
CA ASP A 166 -12.45 5.08 -4.82
C ASP A 166 -13.43 4.76 -3.68
N ASP A 167 -12.95 4.35 -2.51
CA ASP A 167 -13.84 3.98 -1.39
C ASP A 167 -14.59 5.20 -0.82
N PHE A 168 -15.71 4.95 -0.14
CA PHE A 168 -16.49 6.03 0.48
C PHE A 168 -15.87 6.55 1.79
N GLN A 169 -15.07 5.74 2.50
CA GLN A 169 -14.47 6.14 3.77
C GLN A 169 -13.21 6.99 3.53
N GLU A 170 -13.16 8.19 4.12
CA GLU A 170 -12.03 9.13 4.00
C GLU A 170 -10.66 8.47 4.27
N GLU A 171 -10.55 7.68 5.34
CA GLU A 171 -9.29 7.01 5.71
C GLU A 171 -8.76 6.10 4.60
N ASN A 172 -9.67 5.38 3.92
CA ASN A 172 -9.31 4.50 2.82
C ASN A 172 -8.91 5.30 1.58
N LYS A 173 -9.63 6.39 1.28
CA LYS A 173 -9.30 7.30 0.17
C LYS A 173 -7.89 7.86 0.34
N VAL A 174 -7.59 8.42 1.52
CA VAL A 174 -6.28 8.99 1.86
C VAL A 174 -5.19 7.93 1.73
N LEU A 175 -5.43 6.72 2.23
CA LEU A 175 -4.48 5.62 2.14
C LEU A 175 -4.24 5.18 0.69
N GLY A 176 -5.30 5.08 -0.11
CA GLY A 176 -5.23 4.77 -1.54
C GLY A 176 -4.44 5.83 -2.30
N VAL A 177 -4.70 7.13 -2.06
CA VAL A 177 -3.96 8.23 -2.67
C VAL A 177 -2.48 8.23 -2.26
N ARG A 178 -2.16 7.91 -1.00
CA ARG A 178 -0.75 7.73 -0.57
C ARG A 178 -0.06 6.60 -1.32
N CYS A 179 -0.76 5.49 -1.55
CA CYS A 179 -0.25 4.39 -2.36
C CYS A 179 -0.04 4.80 -3.82
N LEU A 180 -0.98 5.54 -4.42
CA LEU A 180 -0.84 6.08 -5.77
C LEU A 180 0.36 7.04 -5.87
N HIS A 181 0.52 7.93 -4.89
CA HIS A 181 1.64 8.86 -4.84
C HIS A 181 2.99 8.14 -4.77
N HIS A 182 3.08 7.11 -3.94
CA HIS A 182 4.27 6.26 -3.86
C HIS A 182 4.59 5.56 -5.19
N ILE A 183 3.57 5.08 -5.90
CA ILE A 183 3.73 4.50 -7.24
C ILE A 183 4.26 5.55 -8.22
N VAL A 184 3.68 6.77 -8.22
CA VAL A 184 4.12 7.87 -9.09
C VAL A 184 5.59 8.24 -8.86
N LEU A 185 6.06 8.23 -7.61
CA LEU A 185 7.44 8.55 -7.26
C LEU A 185 8.45 7.44 -7.55
N ASN A 186 8.03 6.17 -7.55
CA ASN A 186 8.93 5.01 -7.62
C ASN A 186 8.86 4.22 -8.93
N VAL A 187 7.97 4.58 -9.85
CA VAL A 187 7.88 3.98 -11.19
C VAL A 187 8.35 4.99 -12.24
N PRO A 188 9.18 4.58 -13.21
CA PRO A 188 9.58 5.47 -14.30
C PRO A 188 8.36 6.04 -15.05
N GLY A 189 8.40 7.33 -15.37
CA GLY A 189 7.30 7.99 -16.07
C GLY A 189 6.91 7.34 -17.39
N ALA A 190 7.89 6.77 -18.12
CA ALA A 190 7.63 6.04 -19.36
C ALA A 190 6.73 4.80 -19.12
N ASP A 191 7.01 4.02 -18.07
CA ASP A 191 6.21 2.83 -17.71
C ASP A 191 4.83 3.21 -17.16
N LEU A 192 4.70 4.38 -16.52
CA LEU A 192 3.39 4.93 -16.15
C LEU A 192 2.61 5.42 -17.38
N CYS A 193 3.26 5.98 -18.40
CA CYS A 193 2.57 6.38 -19.61
C CYS A 193 2.13 5.20 -20.48
N GLN A 194 2.82 4.06 -20.40
CA GLN A 194 2.40 2.83 -21.08
C GLN A 194 0.97 2.44 -20.68
N PHE A 195 0.19 2.01 -21.66
CA PHE A 195 -1.22 1.61 -21.50
C PHE A 195 -2.08 2.69 -20.83
N ASN A 196 -1.70 3.97 -20.94
CA ASN A 196 -2.42 5.12 -20.35
C ASN A 196 -2.62 5.03 -18.82
N ARG A 197 -1.73 4.33 -18.10
CA ARG A 197 -1.86 4.17 -16.63
C ARG A 197 -1.77 5.52 -15.91
N ALA A 198 -0.88 6.40 -16.33
CA ALA A 198 -0.76 7.77 -15.81
C ALA A 198 -2.08 8.56 -15.97
N GLN A 199 -2.78 8.37 -17.09
CA GLN A 199 -4.06 9.02 -17.36
C GLN A 199 -5.17 8.48 -16.46
N VAL A 200 -5.18 7.16 -16.20
CA VAL A 200 -6.11 6.54 -15.24
C VAL A 200 -5.89 7.08 -13.83
N VAL A 201 -4.62 7.18 -13.39
CA VAL A 201 -4.28 7.77 -12.08
C VAL A 201 -4.72 9.23 -12.03
N PHE A 202 -4.46 10.00 -13.09
CA PHE A 202 -4.90 11.40 -13.17
C PHE A 202 -6.41 11.55 -13.02
N HIS A 203 -7.21 10.77 -13.74
CA HIS A 203 -8.67 10.84 -13.64
C HIS A 203 -9.16 10.47 -12.23
N ALA A 204 -8.60 9.44 -11.61
CA ALA A 204 -8.94 9.07 -10.23
C ALA A 204 -8.64 10.22 -9.25
N LEU A 205 -7.44 10.81 -9.33
CA LEU A 205 -7.03 11.93 -8.48
C LEU A 205 -7.88 13.18 -8.76
N TYR A 206 -8.15 13.49 -10.02
CA TYR A 206 -8.95 14.65 -10.41
C TYR A 206 -10.37 14.58 -9.84
N ASN A 207 -10.99 13.39 -9.84
CA ASN A 207 -12.31 13.19 -9.25
C ASN A 207 -12.34 13.51 -7.75
N HIS A 208 -11.24 13.28 -7.02
CA HIS A 208 -11.15 13.63 -5.61
C HIS A 208 -11.09 15.13 -5.33
N LEU A 209 -10.74 15.97 -6.32
CA LEU A 209 -10.69 17.43 -6.13
C LEU A 209 -12.06 18.04 -5.81
N TYR A 210 -13.15 17.32 -6.09
CA TYR A 210 -14.52 17.69 -5.71
C TYR A 210 -14.90 17.29 -4.28
N SER A 211 -14.02 16.60 -3.55
CA SER A 211 -14.25 16.22 -2.15
C SER A 211 -14.13 17.43 -1.22
N ARG A 212 -14.80 17.34 -0.06
CA ARG A 212 -14.74 18.36 1.01
C ARG A 212 -13.86 17.93 2.20
N GLU A 213 -13.11 16.84 2.02
CA GLU A 213 -12.23 16.23 3.02
C GLU A 213 -10.82 16.84 2.88
N ALA A 214 -10.42 17.72 3.80
CA ALA A 214 -9.13 18.44 3.69
C ALA A 214 -7.89 17.53 3.65
N PRO A 215 -7.79 16.47 4.48
CA PRO A 215 -6.66 15.52 4.42
C PRO A 215 -6.56 14.81 3.07
N LEU A 216 -7.70 14.48 2.47
CA LEU A 216 -7.74 13.87 1.13
C LEU A 216 -7.27 14.85 0.07
N ILE A 217 -7.82 16.07 0.03
CA ILE A 217 -7.44 17.09 -0.95
C ILE A 217 -5.94 17.39 -0.86
N GLN A 218 -5.37 17.47 0.34
CA GLN A 218 -3.94 17.65 0.53
C GLN A 218 -3.12 16.52 -0.09
N ALA A 219 -3.49 15.26 0.18
CA ALA A 219 -2.80 14.10 -0.38
C ALA A 219 -2.91 14.05 -1.91
N VAL A 220 -4.09 14.38 -2.45
CA VAL A 220 -4.38 14.38 -3.90
C VAL A 220 -3.54 15.44 -4.61
N LEU A 221 -3.50 16.67 -4.08
CA LEU A 221 -2.77 17.76 -4.70
C LEU A 221 -1.26 17.51 -4.72
N LEU A 222 -0.70 16.96 -3.64
CA LEU A 222 0.70 16.54 -3.61
C LEU A 222 1.00 15.47 -4.67
N CYS A 223 0.13 14.47 -4.79
CA CYS A 223 0.26 13.42 -5.80
C CYS A 223 0.17 13.98 -7.23
N LEU A 224 -0.78 14.90 -7.49
CA LEU A 224 -0.94 15.55 -8.79
C LEU A 224 0.31 16.36 -9.18
N LEU A 225 0.91 17.11 -8.26
CA LEU A 225 2.13 17.88 -8.55
C LEU A 225 3.29 17.02 -9.05
N ASP A 226 3.39 15.77 -8.61
CA ASP A 226 4.43 14.83 -9.06
C ASP A 226 4.00 14.05 -10.31
N LEU A 227 2.70 13.87 -10.55
CA LEU A 227 2.15 13.20 -11.73
C LEU A 227 2.10 14.10 -12.97
N LEU A 228 1.78 15.38 -12.82
CA LEU A 228 1.59 16.33 -13.93
C LEU A 228 2.82 16.41 -14.87
N PRO A 229 4.08 16.49 -14.38
CA PRO A 229 5.27 16.43 -15.25
C PRO A 229 5.41 15.11 -16.03
N VAL A 230 4.85 14.01 -15.54
CA VAL A 230 4.84 12.71 -16.26
C VAL A 230 3.85 12.77 -17.42
N LEU A 231 2.65 13.32 -17.18
CA LEU A 231 1.61 13.48 -18.20
C LEU A 231 2.04 14.42 -19.33
N GLU A 232 2.61 15.58 -19.00
CA GLU A 232 3.07 16.53 -20.01
C GLU A 232 4.16 15.94 -20.90
N ARG A 233 5.12 15.21 -20.31
CA ARG A 233 6.13 14.50 -21.08
C ARG A 233 5.47 13.45 -21.97
N GLY A 234 4.53 12.66 -21.46
CA GLY A 234 3.78 11.69 -22.27
C GLY A 234 3.05 12.32 -23.47
N GLN A 235 2.35 13.44 -23.26
CA GLN A 235 1.61 14.15 -24.31
C GLN A 235 2.51 14.70 -25.42
N ARG A 236 3.69 15.24 -25.06
CA ARG A 236 4.69 15.72 -26.04
C ARG A 236 5.18 14.60 -26.96
N HIS A 237 5.38 13.39 -26.42
CA HIS A 237 5.80 12.23 -27.23
C HIS A 237 4.67 11.72 -28.15
N GLN A 238 3.41 11.92 -27.75
CA GLN A 238 2.24 11.51 -28.53
C GLN A 238 1.78 12.57 -29.56
N GLY A 239 2.51 13.67 -29.74
CA GLY A 239 2.21 14.67 -30.77
C GLY A 239 0.88 15.42 -30.60
N HIS A 240 0.26 15.37 -29.41
CA HIS A 240 -0.99 16.06 -29.16
C HIS A 240 -0.74 17.58 -29.09
N GLY A 241 -1.25 18.32 -30.07
CA GLY A 241 -1.14 19.77 -30.13
C GLY A 241 -2.04 20.45 -29.09
N ARG A 242 -1.44 21.33 -28.27
CA ARG A 242 -2.05 22.47 -27.55
C ARG A 242 -3.46 22.30 -26.96
N ALA A 243 -3.82 21.11 -26.48
CA ALA A 243 -4.96 20.95 -25.58
C ALA A 243 -4.67 21.66 -24.26
N THR A 244 -5.70 22.12 -23.54
CA THR A 244 -5.58 22.72 -22.21
C THR A 244 -4.71 21.82 -21.32
N SER A 245 -3.60 22.35 -20.81
CA SER A 245 -2.63 21.53 -20.08
C SER A 245 -3.32 20.89 -18.87
N PRO A 246 -3.01 19.63 -18.52
CA PRO A 246 -3.47 19.05 -17.26
C PRO A 246 -3.18 19.95 -16.05
N TRP A 247 -2.12 20.76 -16.12
CA TRP A 247 -1.82 21.81 -15.15
C TRP A 247 -2.90 22.88 -15.08
N ASP A 248 -3.27 23.46 -16.22
CA ASP A 248 -4.28 24.51 -16.30
C ASP A 248 -5.63 24.01 -15.75
N GLN A 249 -6.00 22.77 -16.08
CA GLN A 249 -7.24 22.15 -15.60
C GLN A 249 -7.27 22.03 -14.06
N VAL A 250 -6.18 21.51 -13.47
CA VAL A 250 -6.08 21.37 -12.01
C VAL A 250 -6.03 22.73 -11.33
N LEU A 251 -5.22 23.66 -11.83
CA LEU A 251 -5.07 24.99 -11.24
C LEU A 251 -6.38 25.79 -11.31
N GLN A 252 -7.06 25.80 -12.46
CA GLN A 252 -8.35 26.45 -12.63
C GLN A 252 -9.38 25.90 -11.63
N LEU A 253 -9.44 24.57 -11.47
CA LEU A 253 -10.37 23.95 -10.52
C LEU A 253 -10.04 24.32 -9.08
N VAL A 254 -8.76 24.28 -8.69
CA VAL A 254 -8.30 24.65 -7.34
C VAL A 254 -8.65 26.10 -7.02
N LEU A 255 -8.39 27.04 -7.94
CA LEU A 255 -8.72 28.45 -7.76
C LEU A 255 -10.24 28.66 -7.63
N THR A 256 -11.03 27.98 -8.45
CA THR A 256 -12.50 28.04 -8.41
C THR A 256 -13.03 27.51 -7.07
N HIS A 257 -12.51 26.38 -6.59
CA HIS A 257 -12.90 25.83 -5.29
C HIS A 257 -12.46 26.74 -4.14
N MET A 258 -11.26 27.32 -4.21
CA MET A 258 -10.74 28.23 -3.18
C MET A 258 -11.59 29.50 -3.02
N GLU A 259 -12.14 30.06 -4.11
CA GLU A 259 -12.99 31.25 -4.10
C GLU A 259 -14.27 31.04 -3.26
N ALA A 260 -14.95 29.92 -3.48
CA ALA A 260 -16.22 29.61 -2.82
C ALA A 260 -16.08 28.86 -1.47
N GLU A 261 -14.87 28.41 -1.11
CA GLU A 261 -14.64 27.63 0.10
C GLU A 261 -14.75 28.51 1.36
N HIS A 262 -15.40 28.01 2.41
CA HIS A 262 -15.56 28.72 3.70
C HIS A 262 -14.87 27.97 4.85
N ARG A 263 -14.56 26.67 4.68
CA ARG A 263 -13.87 25.87 5.69
C ARG A 263 -12.39 26.24 5.72
N LEU A 264 -11.95 26.75 6.88
CA LEU A 264 -10.55 27.18 7.08
C LEU A 264 -9.54 26.07 6.79
N ALA A 265 -9.86 24.82 7.10
CA ALA A 265 -8.97 23.68 6.85
C ALA A 265 -8.69 23.50 5.34
N LEU A 266 -9.71 23.56 4.49
CA LEU A 266 -9.56 23.45 3.03
C LEU A 266 -8.88 24.68 2.44
N ARG A 267 -9.24 25.88 2.91
CA ARG A 267 -8.56 27.13 2.50
C ARG A 267 -7.05 27.07 2.75
N ARG A 268 -6.63 26.55 3.91
CA ARG A 268 -5.20 26.37 4.23
C ARG A 268 -4.52 25.40 3.27
N VAL A 269 -5.19 24.30 2.91
CA VAL A 269 -4.66 23.32 1.95
C VAL A 269 -4.50 23.95 0.56
N TYR A 270 -5.54 24.63 0.06
CA TYR A 270 -5.47 25.31 -1.24
C TYR A 270 -4.40 26.40 -1.26
N ALA A 271 -4.41 27.31 -0.28
CA ALA A 271 -3.41 28.38 -0.21
C ALA A 271 -1.98 27.84 -0.05
N GLY A 272 -1.81 26.74 0.70
CA GLY A 272 -0.50 26.13 0.94
C GLY A 272 0.09 25.45 -0.29
N ILE A 273 -0.74 24.97 -1.22
CA ILE A 273 -0.24 24.31 -2.44
C ILE A 273 0.09 25.29 -3.57
N LEU A 274 -0.55 26.46 -3.60
CA LEU A 274 -0.40 27.43 -4.71
C LEU A 274 1.06 27.80 -5.01
N PRO A 275 1.95 28.03 -4.03
CA PRO A 275 3.36 28.31 -4.33
C PRO A 275 4.01 27.22 -5.17
N ALA A 276 3.69 25.95 -4.91
CA ALA A 276 4.27 24.82 -5.63
C ALA A 276 3.82 24.77 -7.10
N PHE A 277 2.60 25.23 -7.42
CA PHE A 277 2.12 25.37 -8.80
C PHE A 277 2.79 26.51 -9.57
N VAL A 278 3.29 27.54 -8.88
CA VAL A 278 3.96 28.68 -9.52
C VAL A 278 5.44 28.41 -9.73
N THR A 279 6.07 27.63 -8.84
CA THR A 279 7.53 27.38 -8.88
C THR A 279 7.97 26.23 -9.77
N ARG A 280 7.09 25.27 -10.06
CA ARG A 280 7.39 24.07 -10.87
C ARG A 280 7.04 24.30 -12.34
#